data_AF-A0A8T5JU18-F1
#
_entry.id   AF-A0A8T5JU18-F1
#
_cell.length_a   1.000
_cell.length_b   1.000
_cell.length_c   1.000
_cell.angle_alpha   90.00
_cell.angle_beta   90.00
_cell.angle_gamma   90.00
#
_symmetry.space_group_name_H-M   'P 1'
#
loop_
_entity.id
_entity.type
_entity.pdbx_description
1 polymer ?
#
loop_
_entity_poly.entity_id
_entity_poly.type
_entity_poly.pdbx_seq_one_letter_code
_entity_poly.pdbx_strand_id
1 'polypeptide(L)'
;MFHVVISDTHSPQCIDKSYEHTKKILNKYPFVDTIVLNGDILTSTAMTSSNLHRNGLTNNDKEEYLKAGSPIFYGKWKKTKKITYEMVFEYINERYDWLYQVIENFAKLKRTIFNLGNHESEHQLLIFGELSMLTNSQKDDIPIVDTIAVKEIVKKFEKKLLKLEKKTEFHYVRNKHVKIDDTLILGIPGISHATTGFDPSAKAQEEQTKYLLSRLPNLQNISKIIIYNHTLGEYDKTTGKFDCASQVLKQFMNTLPSNIKTKIFVQSHNHWSYTQFMKHSDFHYVINNAGLHNGCFNLIEFSNDVSVYDVDPSYDKVTKLKLHSNFNNQTENKDLIARYYDDVEFIMCRRNNLPYVEKPVDVNSVKKSVFGIS
;
A
#
# COMPACT_ATOMS: atom_id res chain seq x y z
N MET A 1 -3.60 -19.69 9.67
CA MET A 1 -3.34 -18.25 9.81
C MET A 1 -4.01 -17.54 8.66
N PHE A 2 -4.71 -16.43 8.91
CA PHE A 2 -5.46 -15.71 7.89
C PHE A 2 -5.24 -14.20 8.04
N HIS A 3 -4.76 -13.54 7.00
CA HIS A 3 -4.42 -12.11 7.01
C HIS A 3 -5.35 -11.28 6.11
N VAL A 4 -5.72 -10.09 6.60
CA VAL A 4 -6.13 -8.95 5.77
C VAL A 4 -4.86 -8.20 5.36
N VAL A 5 -4.67 -7.89 4.08
CA VAL A 5 -3.49 -7.15 3.59
C VAL A 5 -3.93 -5.93 2.81
N ILE A 6 -3.63 -4.74 3.34
CA ILE A 6 -3.95 -3.42 2.80
C ILE A 6 -2.62 -2.73 2.45
N SER A 7 -2.53 -2.13 1.27
CA SER A 7 -1.30 -1.52 0.72
C SER A 7 -1.69 -0.34 -0.17
N ASP A 8 -0.84 0.68 -0.30
CA ASP A 8 -0.93 1.71 -1.35
C ASP A 8 -2.30 2.39 -1.42
N THR A 9 -2.84 2.79 -0.28
CA THR A 9 -4.16 3.45 -0.23
C THR A 9 -4.08 4.93 -0.55
N HIS A 10 -2.94 5.58 -0.27
CA HIS A 10 -2.57 6.95 -0.65
C HIS A 10 -3.56 8.08 -0.31
N SER A 11 -4.69 7.81 0.34
CA SER A 11 -5.68 8.82 0.66
C SER A 11 -6.52 8.45 1.88
N PRO A 12 -7.01 9.44 2.64
CA PRO A 12 -7.96 9.22 3.72
C PRO A 12 -9.20 8.44 3.28
N GLN A 13 -9.77 8.80 2.13
CA GLN A 13 -10.97 8.14 1.60
C GLN A 13 -10.76 6.63 1.38
N CYS A 14 -9.65 6.23 0.76
CA CYS A 14 -9.39 4.82 0.49
C CYS A 14 -9.10 4.04 1.78
N ILE A 15 -8.27 4.56 2.68
CA ILE A 15 -7.91 3.85 3.91
C ILE A 15 -9.09 3.76 4.89
N ASP A 16 -9.93 4.78 4.99
CA ASP A 16 -11.15 4.76 5.81
C ASP A 16 -12.14 3.73 5.26
N LYS A 17 -12.28 3.66 3.94
CA LYS A 17 -13.13 2.65 3.28
C LYS A 17 -12.60 1.23 3.53
N SER A 18 -11.28 1.01 3.44
CA SER A 18 -10.65 -0.26 3.82
C SER A 18 -10.88 -0.59 5.30
N TYR A 19 -10.79 0.40 6.20
CA TYR A 19 -10.99 0.23 7.64
C TYR A 19 -12.42 -0.20 7.98
N GLU A 20 -13.42 0.53 7.47
CA GLU A 20 -14.83 0.24 7.69
C GLU A 20 -15.20 -1.16 7.18
N HIS A 21 -14.66 -1.53 6.02
CA HIS A 21 -14.91 -2.84 5.44
C HIS A 21 -14.16 -3.96 6.17
N THR A 22 -12.95 -3.69 6.68
CA THR A 22 -12.22 -4.64 7.53
C THR A 22 -13.04 -5.00 8.76
N LYS A 23 -13.72 -4.05 9.41
CA LYS A 23 -14.62 -4.36 10.55
C LYS A 23 -15.72 -5.35 10.15
N LYS A 24 -16.34 -5.16 8.98
CA LYS A 24 -17.37 -6.09 8.46
C LYS A 24 -16.80 -7.48 8.20
N ILE A 25 -15.62 -7.56 7.59
CA ILE A 25 -14.91 -8.81 7.33
C ILE A 25 -14.57 -9.53 8.63
N LEU A 26 -14.06 -8.85 9.65
CA LEU A 26 -13.74 -9.46 10.94
C LEU A 26 -14.98 -10.01 11.64
N ASN A 27 -16.13 -9.35 11.51
CA ASN A 27 -17.40 -9.85 12.04
C ASN A 27 -17.88 -11.10 11.28
N LYS A 28 -17.72 -11.13 9.95
CA LYS A 28 -18.15 -12.23 9.07
C LYS A 28 -17.20 -13.43 9.14
N TYR A 29 -15.91 -13.19 9.32
CA TYR A 29 -14.83 -14.16 9.31
C TYR A 29 -13.95 -13.98 10.57
N PRO A 30 -14.45 -14.39 11.76
CA PRO A 30 -13.76 -14.15 13.03
C PRO A 30 -12.40 -14.86 13.15
N PHE A 31 -12.14 -15.86 12.29
CA PHE A 31 -10.86 -16.57 12.16
C PHE A 31 -9.77 -15.76 11.43
N VAL A 32 -10.08 -14.55 10.93
CA VAL A 32 -9.02 -13.63 10.49
C VAL A 32 -8.18 -13.24 11.71
N ASP A 33 -6.89 -13.53 11.62
CA ASP A 33 -5.96 -13.46 12.75
C ASP A 33 -5.20 -12.13 12.80
N THR A 34 -4.84 -11.60 11.63
CA THR A 34 -3.92 -10.46 11.51
C THR A 34 -4.37 -9.49 10.44
N ILE A 35 -4.18 -8.20 10.69
CA ILE A 35 -4.26 -7.13 9.69
C ILE A 35 -2.84 -6.70 9.34
N VAL A 36 -2.54 -6.60 8.06
CA VAL A 36 -1.24 -6.15 7.56
C VAL A 36 -1.44 -4.86 6.79
N LEU A 37 -0.79 -3.80 7.27
CA LEU A 37 -0.68 -2.51 6.60
C LEU A 37 0.70 -2.48 5.92
N ASN A 38 0.74 -2.70 4.62
CA ASN A 38 1.96 -2.77 3.83
C ASN A 38 2.24 -1.46 3.09
N GLY A 39 2.51 -0.39 3.84
CA GLY A 39 3.05 0.86 3.29
C GLY A 39 2.13 1.66 2.36
N ASP A 40 2.62 2.85 2.03
CA ASP A 40 2.02 3.80 1.07
C ASP A 40 0.58 4.18 1.39
N ILE A 41 0.36 4.50 2.66
CA ILE A 41 -0.87 5.12 3.18
C ILE A 41 -0.75 6.64 3.06
N LEU A 42 0.44 7.19 3.29
CA LEU A 42 0.72 8.61 3.16
C LEU A 42 0.82 9.04 1.70
N THR A 43 0.59 10.34 1.56
CA THR A 43 0.70 11.13 0.34
C THR A 43 -0.27 10.75 -0.79
N SER A 44 -0.97 11.77 -1.26
CA SER A 44 -2.03 11.67 -2.26
C SER A 44 -1.53 11.86 -3.70
N THR A 45 -0.21 11.90 -3.93
CA THR A 45 0.34 12.14 -5.27
C THR A 45 -0.06 11.04 -6.25
N ALA A 46 -0.05 9.78 -5.79
CA ALA A 46 -0.51 8.63 -6.59
C ALA A 46 -2.00 8.71 -6.94
N MET A 47 -2.81 9.48 -6.18
CA MET A 47 -4.24 9.63 -6.44
C MET A 47 -4.55 10.41 -7.72
N THR A 48 -3.62 11.24 -8.21
CA THR A 48 -3.72 11.90 -9.53
C THR A 48 -3.81 10.89 -10.67
N SER A 49 -3.30 9.69 -10.44
CA SER A 49 -3.39 8.54 -11.30
C SER A 49 -4.20 7.44 -10.61
N SER A 50 -5.34 7.77 -10.02
CA SER A 50 -6.29 6.76 -9.53
C SER A 50 -7.51 6.68 -10.45
N ASN A 51 -8.16 5.51 -10.49
CA ASN A 51 -9.47 5.36 -11.12
C ASN A 51 -10.56 6.20 -10.46
N LEU A 52 -10.40 6.58 -9.18
CA LEU A 52 -11.32 7.50 -8.49
C LEU A 52 -11.27 8.91 -9.10
N HIS A 53 -10.08 9.33 -9.52
CA HIS A 53 -9.83 10.68 -10.04
C HIS A 53 -9.38 10.61 -11.50
N ARG A 54 -10.22 10.02 -12.37
CA ARG A 54 -9.91 9.79 -13.79
C ARG A 54 -9.46 11.05 -14.53
N ASN A 55 -10.05 12.18 -14.16
CA ASN A 55 -9.80 13.51 -14.72
C ASN A 55 -8.86 14.36 -13.85
N GLY A 56 -8.10 13.72 -12.96
CA GLY A 56 -7.27 14.39 -11.95
C GLY A 56 -8.07 14.81 -10.72
N LEU A 57 -7.34 15.21 -9.67
CA LEU A 57 -7.93 15.68 -8.42
C LEU A 57 -8.57 17.06 -8.60
N THR A 58 -9.87 17.17 -8.30
CA THR A 58 -10.57 18.44 -8.24
C THR A 58 -10.12 19.26 -7.03
N ASN A 59 -10.48 20.55 -7.01
CA ASN A 59 -10.21 21.39 -5.83
C ASN A 59 -10.96 20.89 -4.59
N ASN A 60 -12.14 20.29 -4.76
CA ASN A 60 -12.89 19.73 -3.64
C ASN A 60 -12.15 18.52 -3.05
N ASP A 61 -11.67 17.60 -3.88
CA ASP A 61 -10.90 16.43 -3.44
C ASP A 61 -9.65 16.85 -2.66
N LYS A 62 -8.92 17.85 -3.18
CA LYS A 62 -7.74 18.40 -2.53
C LYS A 62 -8.06 19.01 -1.17
N GLU A 63 -9.14 19.78 -1.06
CA GLU A 63 -9.59 20.34 0.22
C GLU A 63 -10.00 19.25 1.21
N GLU A 64 -10.67 18.19 0.76
CA GLU A 64 -11.06 17.06 1.60
C GLU A 64 -9.85 16.32 2.15
N TYR A 65 -8.83 16.07 1.32
CA TYR A 65 -7.61 15.41 1.74
C TYR A 65 -6.83 16.24 2.77
N LEU A 66 -6.76 17.57 2.56
CA LEU A 66 -6.16 18.49 3.53
C LEU A 66 -6.96 18.54 4.84
N LYS A 67 -8.29 18.62 4.81
CA LYS A 67 -9.13 18.62 6.01
C LYS A 67 -8.97 17.35 6.84
N ALA A 68 -8.92 16.20 6.18
CA ALA A 68 -8.83 14.91 6.84
C ALA A 68 -7.42 14.65 7.41
N GLY A 69 -6.38 14.98 6.63
CA GLY A 69 -5.00 14.64 6.95
C GLY A 69 -4.19 15.71 7.69
N SER A 70 -4.58 16.99 7.60
CA SER A 70 -3.87 18.13 8.19
C SER A 70 -4.81 19.33 8.45
N PRO A 71 -5.80 19.15 9.34
CA PRO A 71 -6.85 20.14 9.57
C PRO A 71 -6.34 21.50 10.08
N ILE A 72 -5.29 21.53 10.90
CA ILE A 72 -4.74 22.78 11.46
C ILE A 72 -4.04 23.57 10.35
N PHE A 73 -3.16 22.91 9.60
CA PHE A 73 -2.53 23.47 8.41
C PHE A 73 -3.59 24.00 7.44
N TYR A 74 -4.59 23.18 7.11
CA TYR A 74 -5.67 23.55 6.19
C TYR A 74 -6.41 24.81 6.67
N GLY A 75 -6.75 24.88 7.97
CA GLY A 75 -7.44 26.02 8.55
C GLY A 75 -6.63 27.32 8.45
N LYS A 76 -5.30 27.27 8.60
CA LYS A 76 -4.41 28.42 8.42
C LYS A 76 -4.25 28.79 6.95
N TRP A 77 -3.93 27.82 6.11
CA TRP A 77 -3.75 28.03 4.67
C TRP A 77 -5.00 28.56 3.99
N LYS A 78 -6.20 28.09 4.37
CA LYS A 78 -7.45 28.58 3.79
C LYS A 78 -7.69 30.07 4.08
N LYS A 79 -7.20 30.59 5.21
CA LYS A 79 -7.31 32.00 5.60
C LYS A 79 -6.29 32.89 4.91
N THR A 80 -5.03 32.43 4.83
CA THR A 80 -3.92 33.27 4.36
C THR A 80 -3.61 33.10 2.88
N LYS A 81 -3.93 31.92 2.32
CA LYS A 81 -3.50 31.47 0.98
C LYS A 81 -1.99 31.55 0.73
N LYS A 82 -1.21 31.64 1.81
CA LYS A 82 0.27 31.68 1.81
C LYS A 82 0.80 30.58 2.72
N ILE A 83 1.76 29.82 2.23
CA ILE A 83 2.43 28.77 2.99
C ILE A 83 3.66 29.37 3.66
N THR A 84 3.72 29.32 4.99
CA THR A 84 4.92 29.73 5.75
C THR A 84 5.77 28.53 6.14
N TYR A 85 7.00 28.80 6.57
CA TYR A 85 7.96 27.78 7.01
C TYR A 85 7.39 26.94 8.16
N GLU A 86 6.73 27.57 9.13
CA GLU A 86 6.11 26.92 10.28
C GLU A 86 4.93 26.05 9.84
N MET A 87 4.15 26.50 8.86
CA MET A 87 3.03 25.74 8.32
C MET A 87 3.48 24.47 7.61
N VAL A 88 4.63 24.47 6.93
CA VAL A 88 5.18 23.26 6.31
C VAL A 88 5.50 22.19 7.37
N PHE A 89 6.14 22.57 8.48
CA PHE A 89 6.38 21.62 9.57
C PHE A 89 5.12 21.13 10.25
N GLU A 90 4.15 22.04 10.46
CA GLU A 90 2.85 21.68 10.99
C GLU A 90 2.15 20.64 10.11
N TYR A 91 2.12 20.87 8.79
CA TYR A 91 1.60 19.91 7.82
C TYR A 91 2.25 18.54 7.96
N ILE A 92 3.59 18.47 7.90
CA ILE A 92 4.31 17.19 7.99
C ILE A 92 4.01 16.47 9.31
N ASN A 93 4.02 17.21 10.42
CA ASN A 93 3.72 16.62 11.72
C ASN A 93 2.28 16.10 11.79
N GLU A 94 1.30 16.86 11.31
CA GLU A 94 -0.10 16.40 11.23
C GLU A 94 -0.26 15.16 10.36
N ARG A 95 0.43 15.06 9.22
CA ARG A 95 0.36 13.88 8.35
C ARG A 95 0.90 12.62 9.04
N TYR A 96 2.05 12.69 9.70
CA TYR A 96 2.58 11.54 10.46
C TYR A 96 1.73 11.21 11.70
N ASP A 97 1.13 12.22 12.34
CA ASP A 97 0.20 12.01 13.44
C ASP A 97 -1.10 11.35 12.97
N TRP A 98 -1.60 11.74 11.79
CA TRP A 98 -2.73 11.09 11.13
C TRP A 98 -2.41 9.62 10.78
N LEU A 99 -1.25 9.35 10.18
CA LEU A 99 -0.80 7.98 9.90
C LEU A 99 -0.76 7.12 11.18
N TYR A 100 -0.24 7.69 12.28
CA TYR A 100 -0.24 7.00 13.57
C TYR A 100 -1.65 6.66 14.05
N GLN A 101 -2.61 7.59 13.92
CA GLN A 101 -4.01 7.35 14.29
C GLN A 101 -4.64 6.25 13.45
N VAL A 102 -4.39 6.23 12.14
CA VAL A 102 -4.83 5.16 11.24
C VAL A 102 -4.31 3.81 11.72
N ILE A 103 -3.00 3.69 11.96
CA ILE A 103 -2.38 2.44 12.44
C ILE A 103 -2.96 2.02 13.79
N GLU A 104 -3.11 2.96 14.72
CA GLU A 104 -3.69 2.70 16.04
C GLU A 104 -5.14 2.19 15.94
N ASN A 105 -5.93 2.74 15.02
CA ASN A 105 -7.31 2.29 14.80
C ASN A 105 -7.38 0.84 14.31
N PHE A 106 -6.50 0.42 13.40
CA PHE A 106 -6.42 -0.99 12.99
C PHE A 106 -5.91 -1.89 14.13
N ALA A 107 -4.92 -1.43 14.90
CA ALA A 107 -4.40 -2.17 16.06
C ALA A 107 -5.44 -2.39 17.17
N LYS A 108 -6.47 -1.54 17.27
CA LYS A 108 -7.62 -1.74 18.16
C LYS A 108 -8.59 -2.82 17.69
N LEU A 109 -8.60 -3.15 16.38
CA LEU A 109 -9.51 -4.16 15.82
C LEU A 109 -8.98 -5.58 15.96
N LYS A 110 -7.69 -5.78 15.65
CA LYS A 110 -7.02 -7.08 15.64
C LYS A 110 -5.51 -6.88 15.70
N ARG A 111 -4.75 -7.96 15.94
CA ARG A 111 -3.30 -7.99 15.75
C ARG A 111 -2.94 -7.32 14.43
N THR A 112 -2.03 -6.35 14.48
CA THR A 112 -1.69 -5.52 13.31
C THR A 112 -0.19 -5.52 13.06
N ILE A 113 0.19 -5.77 11.82
CA ILE A 113 1.57 -5.69 11.34
C ILE A 113 1.67 -4.49 10.40
N PHE A 114 2.59 -3.57 10.64
CA PHE A 114 2.87 -2.45 9.75
C PHE A 114 4.26 -2.58 9.14
N ASN A 115 4.32 -2.60 7.81
CA ASN A 115 5.53 -2.44 7.01
C ASN A 115 5.53 -1.05 6.39
N LEU A 116 6.68 -0.37 6.40
CA LEU A 116 6.80 1.01 5.95
C LEU A 116 6.91 1.07 4.41
N GLY A 117 6.17 1.99 3.79
CA GLY A 117 6.28 2.25 2.36
C GLY A 117 7.12 3.46 2.01
N ASN A 118 7.34 3.63 0.70
CA ASN A 118 8.14 4.70 0.11
C ASN A 118 7.66 6.09 0.51
N HIS A 119 6.34 6.26 0.60
CA HIS A 119 5.70 7.55 0.85
C HIS A 119 5.73 7.95 2.33
N GLU A 120 6.07 7.02 3.23
CA GLU A 120 6.35 7.29 4.64
C GLU A 120 7.84 7.46 4.94
N SER A 121 8.73 7.21 3.97
CA SER A 121 10.19 7.18 4.15
C SER A 121 10.80 8.57 4.39
N GLU A 122 11.67 8.64 5.39
CA GLU A 122 12.48 9.83 5.70
C GLU A 122 13.54 10.17 4.63
N HIS A 123 13.80 9.25 3.69
CA HIS A 123 14.82 9.40 2.65
C HIS A 123 14.29 10.10 1.39
N GLN A 124 13.01 9.95 1.08
CA GLN A 124 12.42 10.53 -0.14
C GLN A 124 11.59 11.78 0.12
N LEU A 125 11.01 11.90 1.33
CA LEU A 125 10.20 13.04 1.74
C LEU A 125 9.14 13.45 0.70
N LEU A 126 8.48 12.46 0.09
CA LEU A 126 7.48 12.64 -0.98
C LEU A 126 6.28 13.51 -0.55
N ILE A 127 6.10 13.66 0.76
CA ILE A 127 5.12 14.54 1.39
C ILE A 127 5.22 16.01 0.92
N PHE A 128 6.39 16.48 0.51
CA PHE A 128 6.54 17.82 -0.07
C PHE A 128 5.91 17.94 -1.47
N GLY A 129 6.04 16.89 -2.28
CA GLY A 129 5.42 16.84 -3.60
C GLY A 129 3.89 16.86 -3.51
N GLU A 130 3.33 16.19 -2.50
CA GLU A 130 1.89 16.24 -2.21
C GLU A 130 1.43 17.65 -1.83
N LEU A 131 2.17 18.36 -0.97
CA LEU A 131 1.75 19.67 -0.46
C LEU A 131 1.52 20.70 -1.58
N SER A 132 2.42 20.75 -2.57
CA SER A 132 2.28 21.62 -3.74
C SER A 132 1.02 21.28 -4.53
N MET A 133 0.80 19.99 -4.79
CA MET A 133 -0.38 19.50 -5.52
C MET A 133 -1.70 19.80 -4.79
N LEU A 134 -1.78 19.56 -3.48
CA LEU A 134 -3.00 19.76 -2.70
C LEU A 134 -3.35 21.24 -2.53
N THR A 135 -2.37 22.13 -2.51
CA THR A 135 -2.59 23.57 -2.33
C THR A 135 -2.64 24.36 -3.63
N ASN A 136 -2.39 23.71 -4.78
CA ASN A 136 -2.19 24.37 -6.08
C ASN A 136 -1.08 25.43 -6.05
N SER A 137 -0.12 25.31 -5.13
CA SER A 137 1.03 26.23 -5.04
C SER A 137 2.15 25.75 -5.96
N GLN A 138 2.92 26.66 -6.56
CA GLN A 138 4.13 26.26 -7.27
C GLN A 138 5.14 25.69 -6.27
N LYS A 139 6.03 24.82 -6.73
CA LYS A 139 7.07 24.25 -5.84
C LYS A 139 7.92 25.34 -5.20
N ASP A 140 8.20 26.41 -5.94
CA ASP A 140 9.00 27.55 -5.47
C ASP A 140 8.27 28.40 -4.42
N ASP A 141 6.94 28.26 -4.30
CA ASP A 141 6.13 28.93 -3.27
C ASP A 141 6.15 28.18 -1.93
N ILE A 142 6.64 26.93 -1.91
CA ILE A 142 6.79 26.15 -0.67
C ILE A 142 8.15 26.45 -0.07
N PRO A 143 8.20 27.00 1.15
CA PRO A 143 9.48 27.26 1.83
C PRO A 143 10.32 26.00 1.94
N ILE A 144 11.60 26.11 1.58
CA ILE A 144 12.58 25.05 1.79
C ILE A 144 12.74 24.86 3.30
N VAL A 145 12.50 23.64 3.78
CA VAL A 145 12.63 23.29 5.20
C VAL A 145 13.89 22.49 5.49
N ASP A 146 14.39 22.61 6.72
CA ASP A 146 15.52 21.82 7.20
C ASP A 146 15.16 20.32 7.26
N THR A 147 15.84 19.53 6.43
CA THR A 147 15.69 18.07 6.37
C THR A 147 16.01 17.39 7.70
N ILE A 148 16.87 17.97 8.55
CA ILE A 148 17.17 17.42 9.89
C ILE A 148 15.93 17.53 10.78
N ALA A 149 15.27 18.68 10.79
CA ALA A 149 14.04 18.88 11.54
C ALA A 149 12.91 17.94 11.07
N VAL A 150 12.81 17.68 9.76
CA VAL A 150 11.84 16.71 9.21
C VAL A 150 12.14 15.29 9.70
N LYS A 151 13.40 14.86 9.67
CA LYS A 151 13.81 13.55 10.22
C LYS A 151 13.47 13.40 11.70
N GLU A 152 13.56 14.48 12.48
CA GLU A 152 13.12 14.45 13.88
C GLU A 152 11.61 14.26 14.04
N ILE A 153 10.78 14.74 13.11
CA ILE A 153 9.34 14.44 13.08
C ILE A 153 9.13 12.94 12.81
N VAL A 154 9.81 12.36 11.81
CA VAL A 154 9.69 10.92 11.51
C VAL A 154 10.13 10.08 12.72
N LYS A 155 11.26 10.42 13.36
CA LYS A 155 11.70 9.74 14.59
C LYS A 155 10.70 9.84 15.73
N LYS A 156 9.98 10.97 15.87
CA LYS A 156 8.89 11.10 16.86
C LYS A 156 7.73 10.15 16.54
N PHE A 157 7.34 10.05 15.27
CA PHE A 157 6.35 9.07 14.80
C PHE A 157 6.77 7.63 15.12
N GLU A 158 8.01 7.24 14.81
CA GLU A 158 8.49 5.90 15.11
C GLU A 158 8.53 5.60 16.61
N LYS A 159 8.89 6.59 17.44
CA LYS A 159 8.80 6.47 18.90
C LYS A 159 7.35 6.24 19.36
N LYS A 160 6.34 6.79 18.67
CA LYS A 160 4.93 6.49 18.96
C LYS A 160 4.58 5.05 18.58
N LEU A 161 5.04 4.55 17.44
CA LEU A 161 4.87 3.15 17.03
C LEU A 161 5.48 2.17 18.05
N LEU A 162 6.71 2.42 18.50
CA LEU A 162 7.38 1.60 19.53
C LEU A 162 6.63 1.60 20.87
N LYS A 163 5.92 2.69 21.20
CA LYS A 163 5.06 2.74 22.39
C LYS A 163 3.77 1.94 22.17
N LEU A 164 3.24 1.93 20.95
CA LEU A 164 2.04 1.16 20.59
C LEU A 164 2.32 -0.35 20.64
N GLU A 165 3.48 -0.80 20.13
CA GLU A 165 3.91 -2.22 20.19
C GLU A 165 3.97 -2.75 21.63
N LYS A 166 4.29 -1.90 22.61
CA LYS A 166 4.36 -2.29 24.03
C LYS A 166 2.99 -2.43 24.69
N LYS A 167 1.93 -1.93 24.07
CA LYS A 167 0.58 -1.80 24.67
C LYS A 167 -0.48 -2.66 24.00
N THR A 168 -0.23 -3.12 22.78
CA THR A 168 -1.20 -3.79 21.92
C THR A 168 -0.52 -4.92 21.17
N GLU A 169 -1.27 -5.80 20.51
CA GLU A 169 -0.71 -6.77 19.56
C GLU A 169 -0.34 -6.12 18.21
N PHE A 170 0.39 -5.00 18.28
CA PHE A 170 0.91 -4.27 17.14
C PHE A 170 2.38 -4.62 16.92
N HIS A 171 2.78 -4.78 15.67
CA HIS A 171 4.16 -5.06 15.27
C HIS A 171 4.59 -4.16 14.11
N TYR A 172 5.67 -3.43 14.29
CA TYR A 172 6.31 -2.59 13.29
C TYR A 172 7.52 -3.32 12.70
N VAL A 173 7.28 -3.96 11.55
CA VAL A 173 8.29 -4.74 10.82
C VAL A 173 9.13 -3.85 9.90
N ARG A 174 9.78 -2.81 10.46
CA ARG A 174 10.86 -2.07 9.77
C ARG A 174 12.25 -2.60 10.11
N ASN A 175 12.44 -3.05 11.35
CA ASN A 175 13.76 -3.34 11.95
C ASN A 175 13.89 -4.74 12.58
N LYS A 176 12.78 -5.48 12.61
CA LYS A 176 12.68 -6.81 13.23
C LYS A 176 11.69 -7.66 12.45
N HIS A 177 11.89 -8.96 12.50
CA HIS A 177 10.93 -9.94 12.03
C HIS A 177 9.89 -10.19 13.12
N VAL A 178 8.72 -10.72 12.72
CA VAL A 178 7.72 -11.24 13.64
C VAL A 178 7.69 -12.75 13.49
N LYS A 179 7.68 -13.48 14.61
CA LYS A 179 7.50 -14.93 14.63
C LYS A 179 6.18 -15.24 15.30
N ILE A 180 5.33 -15.99 14.61
CA ILE A 180 4.07 -16.52 15.14
C ILE A 180 4.11 -18.02 14.88
N ASP A 181 4.17 -18.82 15.95
CA ASP A 181 4.37 -20.27 15.89
C ASP A 181 5.60 -20.65 15.05
N ASP A 182 5.42 -21.46 14.00
CA ASP A 182 6.45 -21.88 13.04
C ASP A 182 6.55 -20.97 11.81
N THR A 183 5.88 -19.81 11.83
CA THR A 183 5.82 -18.84 10.75
C THR A 183 6.68 -17.62 11.06
N LEU A 184 7.59 -17.29 10.14
CA LEU A 184 8.39 -16.07 10.17
C LEU A 184 7.82 -15.05 9.18
N ILE A 185 7.52 -13.85 9.67
CA ILE A 185 6.97 -12.74 8.90
C ILE A 185 8.03 -11.65 8.79
N LEU A 186 8.35 -11.26 7.56
CA LEU A 186 9.34 -10.26 7.21
C LEU A 186 8.65 -9.07 6.55
N GLY A 187 8.97 -7.86 7.00
CA GLY A 187 8.66 -6.60 6.30
C GLY A 187 9.93 -6.08 5.65
N ILE A 188 9.90 -5.86 4.34
CA ILE A 188 10.98 -5.22 3.59
C ILE A 188 10.48 -3.81 3.24
N PRO A 189 10.98 -2.77 3.92
CA PRO A 189 10.40 -1.45 3.84
C PRO A 189 10.79 -0.75 2.53
N GLY A 190 9.94 0.16 2.08
CA GLY A 190 10.20 1.08 0.98
C GLY A 190 11.04 2.26 1.44
N ILE A 191 12.36 2.12 1.51
CA ILE A 191 13.27 3.23 1.81
C ILE A 191 13.43 4.14 0.59
N SER A 192 13.44 3.55 -0.62
CA SER A 192 13.65 4.24 -1.90
C SER A 192 12.88 3.58 -3.04
N HIS A 193 12.50 4.39 -4.04
CA HIS A 193 11.92 3.92 -5.31
C HIS A 193 12.98 3.44 -6.28
N ALA A 194 14.22 3.95 -6.16
CA ALA A 194 15.37 3.44 -6.87
C ALA A 194 15.88 2.21 -6.11
N THR A 195 15.84 1.07 -6.78
CA THR A 195 16.11 -0.24 -6.20
C THR A 195 17.15 -1.02 -7.00
N THR A 196 17.48 -0.54 -8.20
CA THR A 196 18.61 -0.98 -9.03
C THR A 196 19.44 0.25 -9.40
N GLY A 197 20.74 0.22 -9.08
CA GLY A 197 21.64 1.34 -9.38
C GLY A 197 22.74 1.55 -8.34
N PHE A 198 23.69 2.43 -8.68
CA PHE A 198 24.77 2.84 -7.77
C PHE A 198 24.46 4.15 -7.02
N ASP A 199 23.23 4.67 -7.16
CA ASP A 199 22.81 5.91 -6.52
C ASP A 199 22.64 5.74 -5.00
N PRO A 200 22.74 6.85 -4.23
CA PRO A 200 22.66 6.79 -2.77
C PRO A 200 21.35 6.19 -2.23
N SER A 201 20.23 6.33 -2.95
CA SER A 201 18.91 5.88 -2.49
C SER A 201 18.76 4.37 -2.66
N ALA A 202 19.21 3.82 -3.79
CA ALA A 202 19.29 2.37 -3.99
C ALA A 202 20.24 1.70 -2.99
N LYS A 203 21.38 2.32 -2.69
CA LYS A 203 22.31 1.85 -1.64
C LYS A 203 21.65 1.80 -0.26
N ALA A 204 20.94 2.86 0.13
CA ALA A 204 20.24 2.91 1.42
C ALA A 204 19.18 1.81 1.55
N GLN A 205 18.44 1.51 0.46
CA GLN A 205 17.48 0.41 0.42
C GLN A 205 18.16 -0.96 0.60
N GLU A 206 19.25 -1.21 -0.12
CA GLU A 206 19.97 -2.49 -0.06
C GLU A 206 20.64 -2.69 1.31
N GLU A 207 21.23 -1.64 1.89
CA GLU A 207 21.81 -1.67 3.23
C GLU A 207 20.76 -1.96 4.30
N GLN A 208 19.58 -1.32 4.23
CA GLN A 208 18.49 -1.61 5.16
C GLN A 208 18.02 -3.07 5.01
N THR A 209 17.88 -3.57 3.79
CA THR A 209 17.45 -4.94 3.53
C THR A 209 18.47 -5.95 4.07
N LYS A 210 19.77 -5.70 3.84
CA LYS A 210 20.87 -6.51 4.38
C LYS A 210 20.88 -6.52 5.91
N TYR A 211 20.69 -5.35 6.53
CA TYR A 211 20.60 -5.22 7.97
C TYR A 211 19.47 -6.08 8.55
N LEU A 212 18.30 -6.07 7.93
CA LEU A 212 17.15 -6.87 8.37
C LEU A 212 17.43 -8.37 8.30
N LEU A 213 17.94 -8.82 7.16
CA LEU A 213 18.22 -10.24 6.93
C LEU A 213 19.34 -10.76 7.83
N SER A 214 20.32 -9.92 8.19
CA SER A 214 21.39 -10.30 9.12
C SER A 214 20.91 -10.56 10.56
N ARG A 215 19.69 -10.16 10.90
CA ARG A 215 19.08 -10.27 12.24
C ARG A 215 18.02 -11.37 12.34
N LEU A 216 17.88 -12.18 11.30
CA LEU A 216 16.96 -13.30 11.34
C LEU A 216 17.40 -14.33 12.38
N PRO A 217 16.45 -15.03 13.00
CA PRO A 217 16.78 -16.09 13.94
C PRO A 217 17.29 -17.31 13.16
N ASN A 218 17.78 -18.32 13.88
CA ASN A 218 18.00 -19.62 13.26
C ASN A 218 16.67 -20.16 12.70
N LEU A 219 16.69 -20.58 11.43
CA LEU A 219 15.51 -20.99 10.67
C LEU A 219 15.15 -22.48 10.84
N GLN A 220 15.87 -23.26 11.64
CA GLN A 220 15.64 -24.71 11.81
C GLN A 220 14.19 -25.07 12.22
N ASN A 221 13.56 -24.24 13.07
CA ASN A 221 12.20 -24.47 13.58
C ASN A 221 11.12 -23.64 12.84
N ILE A 222 11.44 -23.12 11.66
CA ILE A 222 10.53 -22.31 10.84
C ILE A 222 10.05 -23.16 9.68
N SER A 223 8.74 -23.34 9.52
CA SER A 223 8.16 -24.08 8.40
C SER A 223 7.53 -23.17 7.34
N LYS A 224 7.26 -21.90 7.68
CA LYS A 224 6.65 -20.91 6.78
C LYS A 224 7.38 -19.57 6.83
N ILE A 225 7.54 -18.93 5.67
CA ILE A 225 8.00 -17.55 5.55
C ILE A 225 6.98 -16.74 4.74
N ILE A 226 6.60 -15.58 5.28
CA ILE A 226 5.80 -14.57 4.59
C ILE A 226 6.64 -13.29 4.48
N ILE A 227 6.83 -12.79 3.26
CA ILE A 227 7.56 -11.57 2.97
C ILE A 227 6.58 -10.52 2.46
N TYR A 228 6.40 -9.46 3.23
CA TYR A 228 5.70 -8.24 2.83
C TYR A 228 6.74 -7.27 2.31
N ASN A 229 6.81 -7.13 0.99
CA ASN A 229 7.80 -6.29 0.34
C ASN A 229 7.16 -5.01 -0.18
N HIS A 230 7.81 -3.89 0.10
CA HIS A 230 7.43 -2.59 -0.45
C HIS A 230 8.49 -2.00 -1.39
N THR A 231 9.68 -2.59 -1.41
CA THR A 231 10.74 -2.19 -2.33
C THR A 231 10.32 -2.50 -3.78
N LEU A 232 10.26 -1.49 -4.65
CA LEU A 232 9.87 -1.67 -6.04
C LEU A 232 10.79 -2.67 -6.75
N GLY A 233 10.24 -3.82 -7.16
CA GLY A 233 10.93 -4.77 -8.03
C GLY A 233 10.91 -4.36 -9.50
N GLU A 234 11.59 -5.12 -10.35
CA GLU A 234 11.42 -5.02 -11.79
C GLU A 234 10.17 -5.81 -12.19
N TYR A 235 9.29 -5.17 -12.96
CA TYR A 235 8.06 -5.79 -13.45
C TYR A 235 7.94 -5.59 -14.95
N ASP A 236 7.92 -6.70 -15.67
CA ASP A 236 7.60 -6.71 -17.08
C ASP A 236 6.08 -6.59 -17.25
N LYS A 237 5.63 -5.42 -17.73
CA LYS A 237 4.21 -5.12 -17.96
C LYS A 237 3.57 -6.00 -19.03
N THR A 238 4.36 -6.64 -19.89
CA THR A 238 3.89 -7.54 -20.95
C THR A 238 3.70 -8.93 -20.37
N THR A 239 4.77 -9.52 -19.86
CA THR A 239 4.71 -10.91 -19.39
C THR A 239 4.10 -11.05 -18.00
N GLY A 240 4.04 -9.96 -17.23
CA GLY A 240 3.69 -9.96 -15.81
C GLY A 240 4.85 -10.40 -14.90
N LYS A 241 6.01 -10.74 -15.48
CA LYS A 241 7.17 -11.24 -14.75
C LYS A 241 7.66 -10.23 -13.74
N PHE A 242 7.81 -10.68 -12.50
CA PHE A 242 8.34 -9.90 -11.40
C PHE A 242 9.72 -10.40 -11.00
N ASP A 243 10.65 -9.49 -10.76
CA ASP A 243 11.94 -9.76 -10.14
C ASP A 243 12.15 -8.83 -8.94
N CYS A 244 12.58 -9.39 -7.82
CA CYS A 244 12.87 -8.62 -6.62
C CYS A 244 14.09 -7.74 -6.87
N ALA A 245 13.97 -6.43 -6.67
CA ALA A 245 15.07 -5.52 -6.95
C ALA A 245 16.22 -5.61 -5.94
N SER A 246 15.93 -5.90 -4.66
CA SER A 246 17.01 -6.10 -3.68
C SER A 246 17.77 -7.40 -3.97
N GLN A 247 19.07 -7.28 -4.23
CA GLN A 247 19.94 -8.40 -4.56
C GLN A 247 20.09 -9.34 -3.36
N VAL A 248 20.29 -8.79 -2.17
CA VAL A 248 20.40 -9.58 -0.93
C VAL A 248 19.10 -10.32 -0.61
N LEU A 249 17.93 -9.71 -0.86
CA LEU A 249 16.65 -10.39 -0.69
C LEU A 249 16.47 -11.53 -1.69
N LYS A 250 16.85 -11.31 -2.95
CA LYS A 250 16.83 -12.35 -3.99
C LYS A 250 17.75 -13.53 -3.62
N GLN A 251 18.96 -13.25 -3.13
CA GLN A 251 19.88 -14.28 -2.64
C GLN A 251 19.29 -15.03 -1.44
N PHE A 252 18.68 -14.34 -0.49
CA PHE A 252 18.02 -14.94 0.65
C PHE A 252 16.87 -15.88 0.23
N MET A 253 15.99 -15.43 -0.67
CA MET A 253 14.88 -16.24 -1.19
C MET A 253 15.36 -17.52 -1.86
N ASN A 254 16.50 -17.46 -2.57
CA ASN A 254 17.10 -18.61 -3.27
C ASN A 254 17.87 -19.57 -2.35
N THR A 255 18.21 -19.15 -1.14
CA THR A 255 19.04 -19.92 -0.18
C THR A 255 18.25 -20.38 1.05
N LEU A 256 16.92 -20.25 1.02
CA LEU A 256 16.06 -20.71 2.11
C LEU A 256 16.21 -22.23 2.34
N PRO A 257 16.36 -22.67 3.60
CA PRO A 257 16.52 -24.08 3.90
C PRO A 257 15.26 -24.90 3.58
N SER A 258 15.45 -26.19 3.32
CA SER A 258 14.40 -27.11 2.86
C SER A 258 13.28 -27.37 3.88
N ASN A 259 13.50 -27.08 5.17
CA ASN A 259 12.45 -27.17 6.19
C ASN A 259 11.35 -26.12 6.03
N ILE A 260 11.60 -25.05 5.26
CA ILE A 260 10.60 -24.02 4.95
C ILE A 260 9.73 -24.52 3.79
N LYS A 261 8.55 -25.03 4.14
CA LYS A 261 7.58 -25.64 3.23
C LYS A 261 6.70 -24.63 2.53
N THR A 262 6.36 -23.52 3.20
CA THR A 262 5.48 -22.49 2.64
C THR A 262 6.25 -21.18 2.52
N LYS A 263 6.36 -20.66 1.29
CA LYS A 263 7.09 -19.42 0.97
C LYS A 263 6.12 -18.47 0.27
N ILE A 264 5.89 -17.30 0.84
CA ILE A 264 4.97 -16.29 0.29
C ILE A 264 5.69 -14.96 0.14
N PHE A 265 5.48 -14.31 -0.99
CA PHE A 265 5.95 -12.97 -1.30
C PHE A 265 4.75 -12.10 -1.70
N VAL A 266 4.53 -11.00 -0.98
CA VAL A 266 3.42 -10.08 -1.21
C VAL A 266 3.98 -8.70 -1.51
N GLN A 267 3.52 -8.09 -2.60
CA GLN A 267 3.96 -6.76 -2.99
C GLN A 267 2.93 -6.01 -3.83
N SER A 268 2.75 -4.73 -3.52
CA SER A 268 2.12 -3.79 -4.45
C SER A 268 3.15 -3.27 -5.45
N HIS A 269 2.77 -3.21 -6.72
CA HIS A 269 3.67 -2.74 -7.77
C HIS A 269 2.94 -1.92 -8.84
N ASN A 270 2.23 -2.59 -9.76
CA ASN A 270 1.47 -1.92 -10.80
C ASN A 270 0.07 -1.60 -10.27
N HIS A 271 -0.11 -0.34 -9.87
CA HIS A 271 -1.37 0.21 -9.40
C HIS A 271 -2.52 -0.06 -10.36
N TRP A 272 -2.29 -0.02 -11.68
CA TRP A 272 -3.31 -0.17 -12.72
C TRP A 272 -3.54 -1.60 -13.22
N SER A 273 -3.25 -2.61 -12.40
CA SER A 273 -3.48 -4.01 -12.75
C SER A 273 -4.36 -4.72 -11.74
N TYR A 274 -4.69 -5.98 -12.04
CA TYR A 274 -5.39 -6.86 -11.12
C TYR A 274 -4.37 -7.56 -10.18
N THR A 275 -4.81 -7.98 -8.99
CA THR A 275 -3.94 -8.79 -8.10
C THR A 275 -3.66 -10.14 -8.75
N GLN A 276 -2.38 -10.43 -8.95
CA GLN A 276 -1.91 -11.71 -9.45
C GLN A 276 -1.67 -12.66 -8.28
N PHE A 277 -2.15 -13.89 -8.39
CA PHE A 277 -1.81 -14.97 -7.48
C PHE A 277 -1.17 -16.12 -8.24
N MET A 278 0.09 -16.40 -7.95
CA MET A 278 0.86 -17.34 -8.73
C MET A 278 1.90 -18.10 -7.94
N LYS A 279 2.36 -19.24 -8.47
CA LYS A 279 3.44 -20.05 -7.91
C LYS A 279 4.60 -20.14 -8.89
N HIS A 280 5.79 -19.73 -8.46
CA HIS A 280 7.02 -19.75 -9.26
C HIS A 280 8.22 -20.01 -8.35
N SER A 281 9.16 -20.87 -8.75
CA SER A 281 10.37 -21.23 -7.97
C SER A 281 10.09 -21.47 -6.47
N ASP A 282 9.08 -22.29 -6.16
CA ASP A 282 8.58 -22.62 -4.81
C ASP A 282 7.95 -21.49 -3.99
N PHE A 283 7.88 -20.28 -4.51
CA PHE A 283 7.20 -19.16 -3.87
C PHE A 283 5.78 -18.99 -4.40
N HIS A 284 4.85 -18.67 -3.51
CA HIS A 284 3.59 -18.05 -3.86
C HIS A 284 3.78 -16.54 -3.91
N TYR A 285 3.46 -15.93 -5.04
CA TYR A 285 3.50 -14.49 -5.23
C TYR A 285 2.08 -13.93 -5.23
N VAL A 286 1.87 -12.86 -4.47
CA VAL A 286 0.68 -12.01 -4.48
C VAL A 286 1.13 -10.61 -4.88
N ILE A 287 0.90 -10.25 -6.14
CA ILE A 287 1.43 -9.02 -6.74
C ILE A 287 0.29 -8.09 -7.12
N ASN A 288 0.47 -6.78 -6.98
CA ASN A 288 -0.53 -5.72 -7.25
C ASN A 288 -1.72 -5.76 -6.28
N ASN A 289 -1.46 -5.69 -4.98
CA ASN A 289 -2.48 -5.58 -3.93
C ASN A 289 -2.80 -4.11 -3.55
N ALA A 290 -2.80 -3.21 -4.54
CA ALA A 290 -2.86 -1.76 -4.33
C ALA A 290 -4.29 -1.27 -4.03
N GLY A 291 -4.46 -0.53 -2.95
CA GLY A 291 -5.76 -0.03 -2.46
C GLY A 291 -6.18 1.33 -3.02
N LEU A 292 -5.34 2.03 -3.78
CA LEU A 292 -5.59 3.40 -4.29
C LEU A 292 -6.85 3.54 -5.14
N HIS A 293 -7.42 2.43 -5.63
CA HIS A 293 -8.51 2.44 -6.59
C HIS A 293 -9.89 2.32 -6.01
N ASN A 294 -10.03 2.04 -4.70
CA ASN A 294 -11.30 2.05 -3.96
C ASN A 294 -11.17 1.55 -2.51
N GLY A 295 -9.97 1.56 -1.95
CA GLY A 295 -9.69 0.87 -0.68
C GLY A 295 -9.69 -0.66 -0.82
N CYS A 296 -9.53 -1.19 -2.04
CA CYS A 296 -9.45 -2.63 -2.28
C CYS A 296 -8.29 -3.25 -1.49
N PHE A 297 -8.47 -4.49 -1.05
CA PHE A 297 -7.45 -5.20 -0.27
C PHE A 297 -7.56 -6.70 -0.49
N ASN A 298 -6.59 -7.45 0.01
CA ASN A 298 -6.59 -8.90 -0.09
C ASN A 298 -6.85 -9.59 1.24
N LEU A 299 -7.46 -10.76 1.14
CA LEU A 299 -7.55 -11.78 2.18
C LEU A 299 -6.61 -12.91 1.79
N ILE A 300 -5.70 -13.31 2.69
CA ILE A 300 -4.73 -14.38 2.43
C ILE A 300 -4.80 -15.42 3.54
N GLU A 301 -5.10 -16.65 3.16
CA GLU A 301 -5.15 -17.80 4.04
C GLU A 301 -3.88 -18.65 3.88
N PHE A 302 -3.23 -18.97 5.00
CA PHE A 302 -2.01 -19.76 5.09
C PHE A 302 -2.28 -21.05 5.87
N SER A 303 -3.05 -21.96 5.28
CA SER A 303 -3.37 -23.28 5.85
C SER A 303 -2.37 -24.33 5.36
N ASN A 304 -2.85 -25.49 4.90
CA ASN A 304 -2.05 -26.47 4.16
C ASN A 304 -1.77 -25.99 2.72
N ASP A 305 -2.70 -25.20 2.17
CA ASP A 305 -2.55 -24.50 0.90
C ASP A 305 -2.66 -22.98 1.12
N VAL A 306 -2.12 -22.21 0.17
CA VAL A 306 -2.29 -20.76 0.15
C VAL A 306 -3.54 -20.44 -0.67
N SER A 307 -4.48 -19.70 -0.09
CA SER A 307 -5.63 -19.14 -0.81
C SER A 307 -5.62 -17.63 -0.70
N VAL A 308 -5.93 -16.94 -1.80
CA VAL A 308 -6.00 -15.48 -1.86
C VAL A 308 -7.38 -15.07 -2.36
N TYR A 309 -7.90 -13.99 -1.80
CA TYR A 309 -9.17 -13.41 -2.21
C TYR A 309 -9.01 -11.90 -2.37
N ASP A 310 -9.67 -11.35 -3.38
CA ASP A 310 -9.87 -9.91 -3.53
C ASP A 310 -11.07 -9.48 -2.73
N VAL A 311 -10.95 -8.32 -2.08
CA VAL A 311 -12.06 -7.65 -1.44
C VAL A 311 -12.24 -6.29 -2.07
N ASP A 312 -13.41 -6.08 -2.65
CA ASP A 312 -13.86 -4.77 -3.13
C ASP A 312 -14.87 -4.18 -2.13
N PRO A 313 -14.47 -3.17 -1.35
CA PRO A 313 -15.34 -2.54 -0.37
C PRO A 313 -16.56 -1.84 -0.97
N SER A 314 -16.53 -1.49 -2.26
CA SER A 314 -17.60 -0.74 -2.95
C SER A 314 -18.83 -1.61 -3.17
N TYR A 315 -18.63 -2.89 -3.44
CA TYR A 315 -19.69 -3.85 -3.77
C TYR A 315 -19.88 -4.95 -2.73
N ASP A 316 -19.16 -4.88 -1.60
CA ASP A 316 -19.14 -5.94 -0.58
C ASP A 316 -18.84 -7.33 -1.17
N LYS A 317 -17.93 -7.34 -2.16
CA LYS A 317 -17.62 -8.53 -2.96
C LYS A 317 -16.29 -9.12 -2.52
N VAL A 318 -16.31 -10.41 -2.17
CA VAL A 318 -15.12 -11.22 -1.90
C VAL A 318 -14.96 -12.25 -3.02
N THR A 319 -13.85 -12.18 -3.75
CA THR A 319 -13.61 -13.05 -4.92
C THR A 319 -12.35 -13.89 -4.72
N LYS A 320 -12.47 -15.22 -4.72
CA LYS A 320 -11.30 -16.10 -4.64
C LYS A 320 -10.46 -16.02 -5.92
N LEU A 321 -9.15 -15.85 -5.75
CA LEU A 321 -8.19 -15.84 -6.85
C LEU A 321 -7.87 -17.27 -7.31
N LYS A 322 -7.72 -17.43 -8.63
CA LYS A 322 -7.15 -18.65 -9.20
C LYS A 322 -5.63 -18.61 -9.07
N LEU A 323 -5.03 -19.70 -8.58
CA LEU A 323 -3.58 -19.86 -8.59
C LEU A 323 -3.08 -20.16 -10.01
N HIS A 324 -2.10 -19.40 -10.48
CA HIS A 324 -1.46 -19.61 -11.78
C HIS A 324 -0.03 -20.15 -11.63
N SER A 325 0.43 -20.98 -12.58
CA SER A 325 1.80 -21.50 -12.62
C SER A 325 2.74 -20.66 -13.49
N ASN A 326 2.20 -19.74 -14.29
CA ASN A 326 2.94 -18.89 -15.22
C ASN A 326 2.54 -17.43 -15.03
N PHE A 327 3.44 -16.50 -15.35
CA PHE A 327 3.08 -15.10 -15.49
C PHE A 327 2.19 -14.95 -16.72
N ASN A 328 0.98 -14.42 -16.54
CA ASN A 328 0.03 -14.23 -17.64
C ASN A 328 0.28 -12.89 -18.34
N ASN A 329 0.03 -12.84 -19.65
CA ASN A 329 0.01 -11.58 -20.38
C ASN A 329 -1.01 -10.62 -19.74
N GLN A 330 -0.52 -9.46 -19.29
CA GLN A 330 -1.31 -8.51 -18.53
C GLN A 330 -2.14 -7.59 -19.41
N THR A 331 -1.83 -7.47 -20.70
CA THR A 331 -2.37 -6.41 -21.57
C THR A 331 -3.77 -6.68 -22.13
N GLU A 332 -4.35 -7.86 -21.90
CA GLU A 332 -5.58 -8.28 -22.60
C GLU A 332 -6.71 -8.79 -21.68
N ASN A 333 -6.46 -8.97 -20.38
CA ASN A 333 -7.39 -9.72 -19.53
C ASN A 333 -8.45 -8.81 -18.87
N LYS A 334 -9.39 -8.32 -19.68
CA LYS A 334 -10.48 -7.41 -19.28
C LYS A 334 -11.28 -7.93 -18.08
N ASP A 335 -11.59 -9.22 -18.06
CA ASP A 335 -12.38 -9.83 -16.97
C ASP A 335 -11.68 -9.77 -15.61
N LEU A 336 -10.35 -9.93 -15.60
CA LEU A 336 -9.58 -9.85 -14.36
C LEU A 336 -9.45 -8.41 -13.85
N ILE A 337 -9.36 -7.44 -14.76
CA ILE A 337 -9.35 -6.01 -14.46
C ILE A 337 -10.72 -5.56 -13.95
N ALA A 338 -11.82 -6.06 -14.54
CA ALA A 338 -13.21 -5.75 -14.14
C ALA A 338 -13.51 -6.04 -12.66
N ARG A 339 -12.63 -6.76 -11.96
CA ARG A 339 -12.78 -7.07 -10.53
C ARG A 339 -12.47 -5.90 -9.60
N TYR A 340 -11.73 -4.89 -10.06
CA TYR A 340 -11.32 -3.73 -9.24
C TYR A 340 -11.71 -2.38 -9.84
N TYR A 341 -12.19 -2.39 -11.08
CA TYR A 341 -12.45 -1.18 -11.84
C TYR A 341 -13.81 -1.24 -12.50
N ASP A 342 -14.62 -0.23 -12.21
CA ASP A 342 -15.95 -0.06 -12.77
C ASP A 342 -15.94 0.27 -14.27
N ASP A 343 -14.81 0.77 -14.78
CA ASP A 343 -14.63 1.14 -16.18
C ASP A 343 -13.35 0.52 -16.74
N VAL A 344 -13.48 -0.74 -17.12
CA VAL A 344 -12.37 -1.53 -17.69
C VAL A 344 -11.80 -0.88 -18.94
N GLU A 345 -12.63 -0.24 -19.77
CA GLU A 345 -12.16 0.40 -21.01
C GLU A 345 -11.26 1.60 -20.73
N PHE A 346 -11.59 2.43 -19.73
CA PHE A 346 -10.72 3.51 -19.29
C PHE A 346 -9.36 2.97 -18.85
N ILE A 347 -9.34 1.91 -18.05
CA ILE A 347 -8.09 1.28 -17.57
C ILE A 347 -7.28 0.72 -18.73
N MET A 348 -7.93 0.01 -19.66
CA MET A 348 -7.26 -0.54 -20.83
C MET A 348 -6.70 0.56 -21.74
N CYS A 349 -7.43 1.66 -21.93
CA CYS A 349 -6.93 2.81 -22.69
C CYS A 349 -5.71 3.42 -22.00
N ARG A 350 -5.81 3.69 -20.70
CA ARG A 350 -4.72 4.31 -19.92
C ARG A 350 -3.47 3.44 -19.88
N ARG A 351 -3.60 2.13 -19.72
CA ARG A 351 -2.46 1.20 -19.72
C ARG A 351 -1.73 1.15 -21.06
N ASN A 352 -2.46 1.31 -22.15
CA ASN A 352 -1.94 1.25 -23.51
C ASN A 352 -1.62 2.64 -24.10
N ASN A 353 -1.69 3.72 -23.29
CA ASN A 353 -1.55 5.11 -23.73
C ASN A 353 -2.48 5.47 -24.92
N LEU A 354 -3.70 4.94 -24.91
CA LEU A 354 -4.72 5.20 -25.91
C LEU A 354 -5.69 6.30 -25.43
N PRO A 355 -6.25 7.10 -26.35
CA PRO A 355 -7.30 8.06 -26.00
C PRO A 355 -8.55 7.31 -25.50
N TYR A 356 -9.07 7.75 -24.36
CA TYR A 356 -10.35 7.28 -23.83
C TYR A 356 -11.45 8.28 -24.18
N VAL A 357 -12.50 7.81 -24.83
CA VAL A 357 -13.72 8.60 -25.04
C VAL A 357 -14.73 8.13 -24.00
N GLU A 358 -15.01 9.00 -23.03
CA GLU A 358 -15.98 8.72 -21.98
C GLU A 358 -17.33 8.45 -22.63
N LYS A 359 -17.84 7.22 -22.46
CA LYS A 359 -19.16 6.89 -22.98
C LYS A 359 -20.19 7.74 -22.22
N PRO A 360 -21.19 8.33 -22.90
CA PRO A 360 -22.25 9.04 -22.22
C PRO A 360 -22.84 8.12 -21.16
N VAL A 361 -22.83 8.54 -19.90
CA VAL A 361 -23.53 7.83 -18.84
C VAL A 361 -25.00 7.84 -19.23
N ASP A 362 -25.55 6.70 -19.61
CA ASP A 362 -26.98 6.60 -19.88
C ASP A 362 -27.72 6.77 -18.56
N VAL A 363 -28.13 8.01 -18.29
CA VAL A 363 -28.82 8.44 -17.08
C VAL A 363 -30.13 7.68 -16.87
N ASN A 364 -30.66 7.01 -17.92
CA ASN A 364 -31.84 6.15 -17.82
C ASN A 364 -31.56 4.76 -17.24
N SER A 365 -30.30 4.28 -17.30
CA SER A 365 -29.92 2.98 -16.72
C SER A 365 -29.81 3.03 -15.19
N VAL A 366 -29.45 4.19 -14.62
CA VAL A 366 -29.32 4.41 -13.17
C VAL A 366 -30.69 4.60 -12.49
N LYS A 367 -31.68 5.16 -13.19
CA LYS A 367 -33.04 5.30 -12.63
C LYS A 367 -33.79 3.97 -12.52
N LYS A 368 -33.54 3.00 -13.41
CA LYS A 368 -34.19 1.68 -13.35
C LYS A 368 -33.67 0.80 -12.20
N SER A 369 -32.40 0.93 -11.81
CA SER A 369 -31.84 0.14 -10.70
C SER A 369 -32.10 0.72 -9.31
N VAL A 370 -32.35 2.04 -9.20
CA VAL A 370 -32.54 2.70 -7.90
C VAL A 370 -34.02 2.89 -7.53
N PHE A 371 -34.94 3.00 -8.50
CA PHE A 371 -36.34 3.29 -8.19
C PHE A 371 -37.36 2.23 -8.56
N GLY A 372 -37.02 1.16 -9.30
CA GLY A 372 -37.96 0.04 -9.52
C GLY A 372 -39.35 0.45 -9.98
N ILE A 373 -39.46 1.45 -10.85
CA ILE A 373 -40.73 1.85 -11.47
C ILE A 373 -40.70 1.35 -12.92
N SER A 374 -41.53 0.35 -13.18
CA SER A 374 -41.89 -0.13 -14.52
C SER A 374 -42.76 0.88 -15.25
#